data_AF-A0A7S4PAN4-F1
#
_entry.id   AF-A0A7S4PAN4-F1
#
_cell.length_a   1.000
_cell.length_b   1.000
_cell.length_c   1.000
_cell.angle_alpha   90.00
_cell.angle_beta   90.00
_cell.angle_gamma   90.00
#
_symmetry.space_group_name_H-M   'P 1'
#
loop_
_entity.id
_entity.type
_entity.pdbx_description
1 polymer ?
#
loop_
_entity_poly.entity_id
_entity_poly.type
_entity_poly.pdbx_seq_one_letter_code
_entity_poly.pdbx_strand_id
1 'polypeptide(L)'
;EKKEKEKGKEKKTIALIEVKNVVCSDFFSKHAPQKKDNNHSIIISEEEEETKYQRTALFPWGKLGQEWKGKKVVSARAIKHVHNLSSISRTSPHVQPIVLFVVNRGDCERVRGCDEQCAVFGGALREAKKRGVMVIAFRVRWEREGKAYFDGVLPVSC
;
A
#
# COMPACT_ATOMS: atom_id res chain seq x y z
N GLU A 1 45.14 32.31 13.20
CA GLU A 1 44.46 31.16 12.56
C GLU A 1 43.93 30.22 13.63
N LYS A 2 42.61 30.04 13.70
CA LYS A 2 41.93 28.86 14.25
C LYS A 2 40.44 29.03 13.93
N LYS A 3 40.10 28.74 12.67
CA LYS A 3 38.72 28.49 12.26
C LYS A 3 38.34 27.14 12.87
N GLU A 4 37.77 27.16 14.07
CA GLU A 4 37.06 26.01 14.59
C GLU A 4 35.92 25.70 13.63
N LYS A 5 36.08 24.57 12.92
CA LYS A 5 35.08 23.99 12.06
C LYS A 5 33.88 23.64 12.95
N GLU A 6 32.80 24.41 12.85
CA GLU A 6 31.47 23.97 13.25
C GLU A 6 31.18 22.66 12.50
N LYS A 7 31.38 21.54 13.18
CA LYS A 7 30.87 20.24 12.73
C LYS A 7 29.35 20.37 12.70
N GLY A 8 28.79 20.54 11.50
CA GLY A 8 27.35 20.61 11.30
C GLY A 8 26.69 19.42 11.97
N LYS A 9 25.81 19.68 12.94
CA LYS A 9 24.97 18.66 13.56
C LYS A 9 24.23 17.92 12.46
N GLU A 10 24.49 16.62 12.34
CA GLU A 10 23.76 15.73 11.46
C GLU A 10 22.27 15.87 11.79
N LYS A 11 21.48 16.38 10.85
CA LYS A 11 20.06 16.63 11.10
C LYS A 11 19.35 15.29 11.20
N LYS A 12 18.79 15.01 12.38
CA LYS A 12 18.05 13.78 12.68
C LYS A 12 16.88 13.63 11.70
N THR A 13 16.90 12.56 10.91
CA THR A 13 15.78 12.19 10.04
C THR A 13 14.60 11.69 10.89
N ILE A 14 13.39 12.17 10.58
CA ILE A 14 12.14 11.73 11.20
C ILE A 14 11.39 10.84 10.21
N ALA A 15 10.99 9.65 10.63
CA ALA A 15 10.10 8.80 9.84
C ALA A 15 8.64 9.19 10.08
N LEU A 16 7.90 9.52 9.02
CA LEU A 16 6.46 9.76 9.07
C LEU A 16 5.75 8.58 8.40
N ILE A 17 5.09 7.74 9.20
CA ILE A 17 4.51 6.48 8.71
C ILE A 17 2.98 6.59 8.64
N GLU A 18 2.44 6.45 7.43
CA GLU A 18 1.01 6.23 7.20
C GLU A 18 0.75 4.73 7.08
N VAL A 19 0.00 4.18 8.04
CA VAL A 19 -0.33 2.76 8.06
C VAL A 19 -1.62 2.48 7.30
N LYS A 20 -1.62 1.48 6.43
CA LYS A 20 -2.79 0.97 5.70
C LYS A 20 -3.01 -0.49 6.01
N ASN A 21 -4.18 -0.81 6.54
CA ASN A 21 -4.60 -2.18 6.77
C ASN A 21 -5.03 -2.82 5.44
N VAL A 22 -4.47 -3.99 5.11
CA VAL A 22 -4.76 -4.74 3.89
C VAL A 22 -5.30 -6.12 4.27
N VAL A 23 -6.54 -6.38 3.88
CA VAL A 23 -7.27 -7.63 4.22
C VAL A 23 -7.76 -8.38 2.97
N CYS A 24 -7.61 -7.77 1.80
CA CYS A 24 -8.12 -8.28 0.54
C CYS A 24 -6.99 -8.75 -0.37
N SER A 25 -7.32 -9.66 -1.27
CA SER A 25 -6.39 -10.20 -2.26
C SER A 25 -7.08 -10.39 -3.61
N ASP A 26 -6.28 -10.64 -4.65
CA ASP A 26 -6.77 -11.30 -5.85
C ASP A 26 -6.96 -12.82 -5.64
N PHE A 27 -7.49 -13.48 -6.67
CA PHE A 27 -7.64 -14.92 -6.77
C PHE A 27 -7.21 -15.39 -8.16
N PHE A 28 -6.57 -16.55 -8.23
CA PHE A 28 -6.40 -17.26 -9.49
C PHE A 28 -7.76 -17.62 -10.09
N SER A 29 -7.92 -17.49 -11.41
CA SER A 29 -9.20 -17.62 -12.11
C SER A 29 -9.93 -18.93 -11.82
N LYS A 30 -9.20 -20.06 -11.78
CA LYS A 30 -9.78 -21.39 -11.52
C LYS A 30 -10.27 -21.60 -10.09
N HIS A 31 -9.71 -20.86 -9.13
CA HIS A 31 -9.99 -20.99 -7.69
C HIS A 31 -10.73 -19.78 -7.11
N ALA A 32 -11.17 -18.87 -7.98
CA ALA A 32 -11.87 -17.68 -7.55
C ALA A 32 -13.24 -18.05 -6.98
N PRO A 33 -13.66 -17.42 -5.87
CA PRO A 33 -15.02 -17.58 -5.38
C PRO A 33 -16.02 -17.14 -6.45
N GLN A 34 -17.23 -17.69 -6.41
CA GLN A 34 -18.29 -17.20 -7.27
C GLN A 34 -18.81 -15.86 -6.77
N LYS A 35 -18.95 -14.91 -7.68
CA LYS A 35 -19.57 -13.61 -7.39
C LYS A 35 -21.04 -13.84 -7.06
N LYS A 36 -21.45 -13.41 -5.86
CA LYS A 36 -22.83 -13.64 -5.35
C LYS A 36 -23.79 -12.55 -5.81
N ASP A 37 -23.30 -11.31 -5.84
CA ASP A 37 -24.06 -10.13 -6.27
C ASP A 37 -23.09 -9.02 -6.71
N ASN A 38 -23.64 -7.89 -7.16
CA ASN A 38 -22.87 -6.74 -7.62
C ASN A 38 -22.07 -6.02 -6.51
N ASN A 39 -22.36 -6.27 -5.23
CA ASN A 39 -21.60 -5.75 -4.10
C ASN A 39 -20.44 -6.67 -3.67
N HIS A 40 -20.37 -7.90 -4.20
CA HIS A 40 -19.26 -8.82 -3.95
C HIS A 40 -18.11 -8.57 -4.93
N SER A 41 -17.13 -7.74 -4.53
CA SER A 41 -15.94 -7.47 -5.36
C SER A 41 -14.89 -8.59 -5.25
N ILE A 42 -14.84 -9.41 -6.29
CA ILE A 42 -13.81 -10.44 -6.49
C ILE A 42 -12.85 -9.93 -7.55
N ILE A 43 -11.56 -9.90 -7.22
CA ILE A 43 -10.51 -9.52 -8.15
C ILE A 43 -9.84 -10.80 -8.64
N ILE A 44 -9.85 -11.00 -9.94
CA ILE A 44 -9.23 -12.14 -10.60
C ILE A 44 -7.84 -11.70 -11.06
N SER A 45 -6.84 -12.53 -10.77
CA SER A 45 -5.48 -12.32 -11.26
C SER A 45 -5.44 -12.48 -12.78
N GLU A 46 -4.60 -11.69 -13.44
CA GLU A 46 -4.32 -11.83 -14.88
C GLU A 46 -3.40 -13.02 -15.19
N GLU A 47 -2.79 -13.64 -14.17
CA GLU A 47 -1.97 -14.83 -14.33
C GLU A 47 -2.83 -16.03 -14.77
N GLU A 48 -2.40 -16.69 -15.86
CA GLU A 48 -3.10 -17.83 -16.47
C GLU A 48 -2.48 -19.16 -16.04
N GLU A 49 -1.19 -19.16 -15.67
CA GLU A 49 -0.46 -20.32 -15.20
C GLU A 49 -0.46 -20.39 -13.67
N GLU A 50 -1.17 -21.39 -13.13
CA GLU A 50 -1.31 -21.55 -11.67
C GLU A 50 0.02 -21.66 -10.94
N THR A 51 1.03 -22.27 -11.56
CA THR A 51 2.38 -22.43 -11.01
C THR A 51 3.14 -21.11 -10.90
N LYS A 52 2.73 -20.08 -11.63
CA LYS A 52 3.29 -18.71 -11.58
C LYS A 52 2.45 -17.78 -10.71
N TYR A 53 1.24 -18.19 -10.34
CA TYR A 53 0.33 -17.35 -9.56
C TYR A 53 0.86 -17.08 -8.16
N GLN A 54 1.07 -15.80 -7.89
CA GLN A 54 1.38 -15.29 -6.57
C GLN A 54 0.21 -14.48 -6.06
N ARG A 55 -0.44 -14.96 -4.99
CA ARG A 55 -1.58 -14.24 -4.41
C ARG A 55 -1.15 -12.85 -3.96
N THR A 56 -1.85 -11.85 -4.50
CA THR A 56 -1.48 -10.45 -4.31
C THR A 56 -2.45 -9.75 -3.37
N ALA A 57 -1.93 -9.12 -2.32
CA ALA A 57 -2.73 -8.30 -1.42
C ALA A 57 -3.08 -6.95 -2.09
N LEU A 58 -4.30 -6.49 -1.90
CA LEU A 58 -4.89 -5.38 -2.65
C LEU A 58 -5.40 -4.27 -1.73
N PHE A 59 -5.02 -3.03 -2.03
CA PHE A 59 -5.52 -1.84 -1.34
C PHE A 59 -5.73 -0.65 -2.29
N PRO A 60 -6.77 0.18 -2.10
CA PRO A 60 -7.92 -0.04 -1.23
C PRO A 60 -8.87 -1.06 -1.85
N TRP A 61 -9.69 -1.69 -1.01
CA TRP A 61 -10.76 -2.56 -1.45
C TRP A 61 -12.07 -2.13 -0.76
N GLY A 62 -13.17 -2.17 -1.50
CA GLY A 62 -14.49 -1.77 -1.01
C GLY A 62 -15.33 -1.12 -2.11
N LYS A 63 -16.46 -0.53 -1.70
CA LYS A 63 -17.40 0.12 -2.64
C LYS A 63 -16.84 1.44 -3.17
N LEU A 64 -17.15 1.75 -4.44
CA LEU A 64 -16.95 3.05 -5.07
C LEU A 64 -17.96 4.10 -4.55
N GLY A 65 -17.94 4.37 -3.25
CA GLY A 65 -18.89 5.26 -2.58
C GLY A 65 -18.41 6.69 -2.41
N GLN A 66 -17.12 6.97 -2.65
CA GLN A 66 -16.51 8.28 -2.40
C GLN A 66 -16.15 8.98 -3.71
N GLU A 67 -15.79 10.26 -3.62
CA GLU A 67 -15.39 11.05 -4.77
C GLU A 67 -14.05 11.75 -4.53
N TRP A 68 -13.21 11.77 -5.56
CA TRP A 68 -11.98 12.53 -5.60
C TRP A 68 -11.85 13.25 -6.93
N LYS A 69 -11.93 14.60 -6.90
CA LYS A 69 -11.82 15.46 -8.09
C LYS A 69 -12.76 15.01 -9.24
N GLY A 70 -14.04 14.80 -8.91
CA GLY A 70 -15.06 14.37 -9.87
C GLY A 70 -15.02 12.90 -10.29
N LYS A 71 -14.08 12.09 -9.76
CA LYS A 71 -14.00 10.64 -10.04
C LYS A 71 -14.48 9.83 -8.83
N LYS A 72 -15.28 8.78 -9.08
CA LYS A 72 -15.63 7.80 -8.05
C LYS A 72 -14.40 7.03 -7.61
N VAL A 73 -14.24 6.88 -6.29
CA VAL A 73 -13.10 6.21 -5.67
C VAL A 73 -13.55 5.41 -4.46
N VAL A 74 -12.74 4.41 -4.07
CA VAL A 74 -12.98 3.64 -2.85
C VAL A 74 -12.64 4.46 -1.61
N SER A 75 -11.54 5.22 -1.64
CA SER A 75 -11.11 6.02 -0.50
C SER A 75 -10.45 7.34 -0.91
N ALA A 76 -11.24 8.42 -0.88
CA ALA A 76 -10.73 9.79 -1.04
C ALA A 76 -9.74 10.16 0.08
N ARG A 77 -9.96 9.63 1.29
CA ARG A 77 -9.04 9.80 2.43
C ARG A 77 -7.67 9.19 2.14
N ALA A 78 -7.61 7.96 1.64
CA ALA A 78 -6.34 7.31 1.32
C ALA A 78 -5.57 8.09 0.25
N ILE A 79 -6.26 8.56 -0.79
CA ILE A 79 -5.68 9.37 -1.87
C ILE A 79 -5.12 10.69 -1.31
N LYS A 80 -5.90 11.40 -0.47
CA LYS A 80 -5.45 12.63 0.20
C LYS A 80 -4.16 12.41 1.00
N HIS A 81 -4.09 11.32 1.77
CA HIS A 81 -2.95 11.05 2.62
C HIS A 81 -1.68 10.81 1.79
N VAL A 82 -1.79 10.02 0.72
CA VAL A 82 -0.66 9.75 -0.19
C VAL A 82 -0.20 11.02 -0.91
N HIS A 83 -1.12 11.91 -1.31
CA HIS A 83 -0.75 13.24 -1.83
C HIS A 83 -0.03 14.10 -0.80
N ASN A 84 -0.47 14.10 0.46
CA ASN A 84 0.18 14.85 1.52
C ASN A 84 1.61 14.35 1.77
N LEU A 85 1.81 13.03 1.83
CA LEU A 85 3.14 12.41 1.94
C LEU A 85 4.05 12.81 0.76
N SER A 86 3.50 12.85 -0.45
CA SER A 86 4.23 13.28 -1.65
C SER A 86 4.67 14.75 -1.60
N SER A 87 3.86 15.61 -0.99
CA SER A 87 4.21 17.00 -0.73
C SER A 87 5.29 17.11 0.33
N ILE A 88 5.15 16.40 1.46
CA ILE A 88 6.12 16.35 2.55
C ILE A 88 7.50 15.88 2.05
N SER A 89 7.54 14.84 1.21
CA SER A 89 8.77 14.32 0.60
C SER A 89 9.58 15.40 -0.12
N ARG A 90 8.90 16.40 -0.71
CA ARG A 90 9.53 17.50 -1.45
C ARG A 90 9.85 18.70 -0.58
N THR A 91 9.00 19.01 0.40
CA THR A 91 9.10 20.25 1.17
C THR A 91 9.86 20.10 2.49
N SER A 92 10.02 18.86 2.98
CA SER A 92 10.58 18.56 4.30
C SER A 92 11.75 17.58 4.18
N PRO A 93 12.96 18.02 3.83
CA PRO A 93 14.10 17.13 3.55
C PRO A 93 14.58 16.30 4.76
N HIS A 94 14.17 16.65 5.98
CA HIS A 94 14.48 15.90 7.20
C HIS A 94 13.40 14.88 7.58
N VAL A 95 12.35 14.75 6.76
CA VAL A 95 11.25 13.81 6.98
C VAL A 95 11.27 12.77 5.88
N GLN A 96 11.32 11.49 6.25
CA GLN A 96 11.11 10.37 5.34
C GLN A 96 9.65 9.93 5.45
N PRO A 97 8.78 10.29 4.49
CA PRO A 97 7.43 9.77 4.43
C PRO A 97 7.43 8.31 3.99
N ILE A 98 6.61 7.50 4.66
CA ILE A 98 6.49 6.06 4.44
C ILE A 98 5.01 5.69 4.39
N VAL A 99 4.60 4.94 3.37
CA VAL A 99 3.35 4.16 3.38
C VAL A 99 3.71 2.74 3.81
N LEU A 100 3.15 2.30 4.94
CA LEU A 100 3.29 0.93 5.43
C LEU A 100 1.98 0.18 5.24
N PHE A 101 1.98 -0.82 4.37
CA PHE A 101 0.90 -1.80 4.27
C PHE A 101 1.08 -2.89 5.33
N VAL A 102 0.09 -3.02 6.21
CA VAL A 102 0.01 -4.14 7.15
C VAL A 102 -0.93 -5.17 6.54
N VAL A 103 -0.37 -6.27 6.05
CA VAL A 103 -1.06 -7.29 5.28
C VAL A 103 -1.53 -8.40 6.21
N ASN A 104 -2.81 -8.33 6.59
CA ASN A 104 -3.49 -9.31 7.43
C ASN A 104 -3.98 -10.51 6.60
N ARG A 105 -3.10 -11.03 5.75
CA ARG A 105 -3.30 -12.18 4.86
C ARG A 105 -1.98 -12.94 4.77
N GLY A 106 -1.86 -14.02 5.55
CA GLY A 106 -0.66 -14.86 5.60
C GLY A 106 -0.38 -15.62 4.29
N ASP A 107 -1.37 -15.73 3.41
CA ASP A 107 -1.31 -16.40 2.12
C ASP A 107 -0.94 -15.47 0.96
N CYS A 108 -0.65 -14.19 1.22
CA CYS A 108 -0.20 -13.25 0.20
C CYS A 108 1.33 -13.23 0.08
N GLU A 109 1.80 -13.12 -1.16
CA GLU A 109 3.24 -13.09 -1.49
C GLU A 109 3.72 -11.73 -1.98
N ARG A 110 2.80 -10.80 -2.28
CA ARG A 110 3.08 -9.46 -2.79
C ARG A 110 1.94 -8.49 -2.51
N VAL A 111 2.17 -7.20 -2.70
CA VAL A 111 1.17 -6.13 -2.50
C VAL A 111 1.14 -5.19 -3.69
N ARG A 112 -0.06 -4.73 -4.08
CA ARG A 112 -0.23 -3.62 -5.04
C ARG A 112 -1.46 -2.77 -4.75
N GLY A 113 -1.51 -1.63 -5.43
CA GLY A 113 -2.75 -0.87 -5.57
C GLY A 113 -3.83 -1.70 -6.29
N CYS A 114 -5.07 -1.66 -5.80
CA CYS A 114 -6.20 -2.28 -6.50
C CYS A 114 -6.69 -1.36 -7.62
N ASP A 115 -6.01 -1.37 -8.77
CA ASP A 115 -6.35 -0.51 -9.91
C ASP A 115 -7.76 -0.82 -10.47
N GLU A 116 -8.20 -2.07 -10.38
CA GLU A 116 -9.52 -2.55 -10.80
C GLU A 116 -10.67 -1.91 -10.03
N GLN A 117 -10.44 -1.57 -8.75
CA GLN A 117 -11.43 -0.90 -7.91
C GLN A 117 -11.14 0.60 -7.77
N CYS A 118 -9.87 1.01 -7.82
CA CYS A 118 -9.48 2.38 -7.57
C CYS A 118 -8.18 2.77 -8.26
N ALA A 119 -8.18 2.80 -9.59
CA ALA A 119 -7.06 3.28 -10.41
C ALA A 119 -6.52 4.66 -9.99
N VAL A 120 -7.39 5.53 -9.46
CA VAL A 120 -6.99 6.86 -8.93
C VAL A 120 -6.01 6.70 -7.75
N PHE A 121 -6.27 5.77 -6.84
CA PHE A 121 -5.36 5.50 -5.73
C PHE A 121 -4.06 4.85 -6.21
N GLY A 122 -4.13 3.84 -7.08
CA GLY A 122 -2.90 3.20 -7.60
C GLY A 122 -2.00 4.20 -8.33
N GLY A 123 -2.58 5.10 -9.12
CA GLY A 123 -1.87 6.23 -9.73
C GLY A 123 -1.23 7.16 -8.71
N ALA A 124 -1.97 7.54 -7.65
CA ALA A 124 -1.42 8.38 -6.58
C ALA A 124 -0.25 7.70 -5.83
N LEU A 125 -0.34 6.39 -5.58
CA LEU A 125 0.70 5.62 -4.91
C LEU A 125 1.98 5.51 -5.77
N ARG A 126 1.83 5.22 -7.07
CA ARG A 126 2.92 5.25 -8.06
C ARG A 126 3.65 6.59 -8.05
N GLU A 127 2.88 7.67 -8.11
CA GLU A 127 3.42 9.02 -8.15
C GLU A 127 4.13 9.40 -6.84
N ALA A 128 3.57 8.99 -5.70
CA ALA A 128 4.21 9.19 -4.40
C ALA A 128 5.58 8.49 -4.32
N LYS A 129 5.65 7.24 -4.78
CA LYS A 129 6.91 6.48 -4.82
C LYS A 129 7.97 7.17 -5.69
N LYS A 130 7.59 7.64 -6.88
CA LYS A 130 8.47 8.44 -7.76
C LYS A 130 8.98 9.71 -7.10
N ARG A 131 8.22 10.29 -6.17
CA ARG A 131 8.56 11.50 -5.41
C ARG A 131 9.35 11.24 -4.12
N GLY A 132 9.80 10.01 -3.89
CA GLY A 132 10.64 9.65 -2.74
C GLY A 132 9.86 9.18 -1.50
N VAL A 133 8.55 8.98 -1.60
CA VAL A 133 7.79 8.30 -0.53
C VAL A 133 8.17 6.83 -0.53
N MET A 134 8.67 6.33 0.59
CA MET A 134 8.94 4.91 0.75
C MET A 134 7.62 4.14 0.83
N VAL A 135 7.54 3.00 0.15
CA VAL A 135 6.36 2.14 0.20
C VAL A 135 6.83 0.75 0.59
N ILE A 136 6.39 0.29 1.76
CA ILE A 136 6.78 -0.99 2.35
C ILE A 136 5.54 -1.79 2.77
N ALA A 137 5.68 -3.11 2.86
CA ALA A 137 4.61 -3.99 3.27
C ALA A 137 5.11 -5.07 4.23
N PHE A 138 4.40 -5.25 5.35
CA PHE A 138 4.64 -6.32 6.31
C PHE A 138 3.50 -7.32 6.25
N ARG A 139 3.83 -8.59 6.06
CA ARG A 139 2.87 -9.67 6.23
C ARG A 139 2.69 -9.96 7.70
N VAL A 140 1.45 -10.17 8.10
CA VAL A 140 1.07 -10.56 9.45
C VAL A 140 0.49 -11.96 9.41
N ARG A 141 1.08 -12.87 10.18
CA ARG A 141 0.53 -14.20 10.44
C ARG A 141 -0.31 -14.13 11.70
N TRP A 142 -1.59 -14.50 11.57
CA TRP A 142 -2.52 -14.62 12.68
C TRP A 142 -2.65 -16.08 13.11
N GLU A 143 -2.62 -16.32 14.42
CA GLU A 143 -2.94 -17.60 15.03
C GLU A 143 -4.40 -17.63 15.47
N ARG A 144 -4.95 -18.84 15.69
CA ARG A 144 -6.37 -19.03 16.04
C ARG A 144 -6.75 -18.40 17.37
N GLU A 145 -5.77 -18.25 18.26
CA GLU A 145 -5.88 -17.64 19.59
C GLU A 145 -5.83 -16.10 19.53
N GLY A 146 -5.79 -15.50 18.33
CA GLY A 146 -5.79 -14.04 18.14
C GLY A 146 -4.40 -13.39 18.29
N LYS A 147 -3.33 -14.19 18.33
CA LYS A 147 -1.95 -13.69 18.34
C LYS A 147 -1.52 -13.32 16.92
N ALA A 148 -0.83 -12.19 16.80
CA ALA A 148 -0.30 -11.68 15.54
C ALA A 148 1.22 -11.65 15.57
N TYR A 149 1.84 -12.09 14.49
CA TYR A 149 3.30 -12.12 14.33
C TYR A 149 3.70 -11.43 13.04
N PHE A 150 4.84 -10.74 13.09
CA PHE A 150 5.53 -10.32 11.87
C PHE A 150 5.95 -11.57 11.08
N ASP A 151 5.55 -11.62 9.81
CA ASP A 151 5.72 -12.78 8.94
C ASP A 151 6.44 -12.39 7.62
N GLY A 152 7.34 -11.42 7.73
CA GLY A 152 8.21 -11.00 6.64
C GLY A 152 7.74 -9.74 5.91
N VAL A 153 8.64 -9.22 5.08
CA VAL A 153 8.40 -8.08 4.20
C VAL A 153 7.92 -8.61 2.85
N LEU A 154 6.87 -8.00 2.30
CA LEU A 154 6.38 -8.33 0.96
C LEU A 154 6.88 -7.32 -0.07
N PRO A 155 7.19 -7.78 -1.31
CA PRO A 155 7.43 -6.87 -2.42
C PRO A 155 6.17 -6.05 -2.72
N VAL A 156 6.36 -4.75 -2.93
CA VAL A 156 5.29 -3.82 -3.34
C VAL A 156 5.45 -3.43 -4.80
N SER A 157 4.48 -3.83 -5.61
CA SER A 157 4.32 -3.40 -7.00
C SER A 157 3.56 -2.07 -7.01
N CYS A 158 4.26 -1.00 -7.38
CA CYS A 158 3.67 0.31 -7.65
C CYS A 158 3.80 0.58 -9.13
#